data_AF-A0A3M1H990-F1
#
_entry.id   AF-A0A3M1H990-F1
#
_cell.length_a   1.000
_cell.length_b   1.000
_cell.length_c   1.000
_cell.angle_alpha   90.00
_cell.angle_beta   90.00
_cell.angle_gamma   90.00
#
_symmetry.space_group_name_H-M   'P 1'
#
loop_
_entity.id
_entity.type
_entity.pdbx_description
1 polymer ?
#
loop_
_entity_poly.entity_id
_entity_poly.type
_entity_poly.pdbx_seq_one_letter_code
_entity_poly.pdbx_strand_id
1 'polypeptide(L)'
;MGAVGGVGAGSGALWPEPAESHSDAQPAAEAGAGRAVSPGGSPQGLSPQRPSGGATARVDGAVARIERLLAGHTDRAEEGEILSTLRQLSDAELDATLARLDLHALLEGVDDRLVGPDNRSALLALLTRSRLGALSVSSRARLITALQREGLSEGDEKAVRDVFLGTHGADLTALKNAIDAGGDRFDLEQLVFHEIDEAPVR
;
A
#
# COMPACT_ATOMS: atom_id res chain seq x y z
N MET A 1 -62.82 27.69 -11.96
CA MET A 1 -63.07 26.24 -11.85
C MET A 1 -61.77 25.64 -11.33
N GLY A 2 -61.59 25.18 -10.10
CA GLY A 2 -62.49 24.54 -9.15
C GLY A 2 -62.12 23.04 -9.07
N ALA A 3 -61.50 22.63 -7.95
CA ALA A 3 -61.20 21.26 -7.43
C ALA A 3 -59.77 21.28 -6.83
N VAL A 4 -59.50 21.27 -5.52
CA VAL A 4 -59.88 20.38 -4.40
C VAL A 4 -59.49 18.91 -4.59
N GLY A 5 -58.60 18.42 -3.72
CA GLY A 5 -58.63 17.06 -3.18
C GLY A 5 -57.35 16.24 -3.36
N GLY A 6 -56.86 15.65 -2.26
CA GLY A 6 -56.09 14.39 -2.35
C GLY A 6 -54.96 14.21 -1.34
N VAL A 7 -55.32 13.79 -0.13
CA VAL A 7 -54.43 13.28 0.93
C VAL A 7 -53.92 11.88 0.55
N GLY A 8 -52.67 11.55 0.87
CA GLY A 8 -52.12 10.20 0.71
C GLY A 8 -50.91 9.95 1.60
N ALA A 9 -51.17 9.54 2.84
CA ALA A 9 -50.19 8.91 3.72
C ALA A 9 -50.05 7.41 3.36
N GLY A 10 -48.82 6.91 3.33
CA GLY A 10 -48.48 5.48 3.34
C GLY A 10 -47.12 5.34 4.02
N SER A 11 -47.08 4.78 5.24
CA SER A 11 -46.72 3.37 5.49
C SER A 11 -45.31 3.07 4.98
N GLY A 12 -44.28 2.96 5.81
CA GLY A 12 -44.20 1.98 6.91
C GLY A 12 -43.24 0.88 6.46
N ALA A 13 -41.93 1.07 6.72
CA ALA A 13 -40.92 0.04 6.53
C ALA A 13 -40.29 -0.28 7.89
N LEU A 14 -40.86 -1.33 8.49
CA LEU A 14 -40.29 -2.13 9.56
C LEU A 14 -38.90 -2.62 9.13
N TRP A 15 -37.85 -2.22 9.84
CA TRP A 15 -36.59 -2.96 9.85
C TRP A 15 -36.63 -3.96 11.01
N PRO A 16 -36.40 -5.27 10.78
CA PRO A 16 -36.26 -6.21 11.88
C PRO A 16 -34.85 -6.10 12.48
N GLU A 17 -34.79 -5.93 13.81
CA GLU A 17 -33.58 -6.07 14.61
C GLU A 17 -33.11 -7.54 14.64
N PRO A 18 -31.79 -7.83 14.59
CA PRO A 18 -31.29 -9.16 14.85
C PRO A 18 -31.26 -9.44 16.36
N ALA A 19 -31.95 -10.52 16.74
CA ALA A 19 -31.99 -11.03 18.11
C ALA A 19 -30.60 -11.49 18.58
N GLU A 20 -30.21 -10.99 19.75
CA GLU A 20 -29.13 -11.52 20.56
C GLU A 20 -29.47 -12.95 21.01
N SER A 21 -28.52 -13.89 20.87
CA SER A 21 -28.55 -15.13 21.63
C SER A 21 -27.24 -15.32 22.37
N HIS A 22 -27.26 -14.97 23.65
CA HIS A 22 -26.36 -15.52 24.65
C HIS A 22 -26.61 -17.02 24.80
N SER A 23 -25.55 -17.83 24.76
CA SER A 23 -25.55 -19.13 25.43
C SER A 23 -24.18 -19.39 26.02
N ASP A 24 -24.13 -19.37 27.35
CA ASP A 24 -23.09 -19.92 28.19
C ASP A 24 -22.76 -21.37 27.85
N ALA A 25 -21.48 -21.75 28.00
CA ALA A 25 -21.02 -22.83 28.89
C ALA A 25 -19.61 -23.34 28.52
N GLN A 26 -18.62 -23.00 29.36
CA GLN A 26 -17.49 -23.86 29.73
C GLN A 26 -18.00 -24.94 30.72
N PRO A 27 -17.38 -26.14 30.90
CA PRO A 27 -16.01 -26.25 31.45
C PRO A 27 -15.17 -27.52 31.15
N ALA A 28 -13.96 -27.50 31.73
CA ALA A 28 -13.10 -28.62 32.21
C ALA A 28 -12.37 -29.47 31.15
N ALA A 29 -11.04 -29.35 31.03
CA ALA A 29 -9.99 -29.93 31.88
C ALA A 29 -9.81 -31.44 31.67
N GLU A 30 -8.69 -31.84 31.06
CA GLU A 30 -8.04 -33.09 31.40
C GLU A 30 -6.54 -33.06 31.10
N ALA A 31 -5.78 -33.46 32.11
CA ALA A 31 -4.34 -33.60 32.12
C ALA A 31 -3.93 -34.93 31.46
N GLY A 32 -2.87 -34.91 30.66
CA GLY A 32 -2.27 -36.10 30.06
C GLY A 32 -0.76 -35.99 30.06
N ALA A 33 -0.14 -36.66 31.03
CA ALA A 33 1.29 -36.69 31.26
C ALA A 33 2.05 -37.58 30.26
N GLY A 34 3.30 -37.20 30.02
CA GLY A 34 4.41 -38.13 29.78
C GLY A 34 4.75 -38.42 28.32
N ARG A 35 6.00 -38.13 27.94
CA ARG A 35 7.07 -39.15 27.86
C ARG A 35 8.34 -38.56 27.27
N ALA A 36 9.45 -38.85 27.94
CA ALA A 36 10.81 -38.49 27.57
C ALA A 36 11.22 -39.07 26.21
N VAL A 37 11.92 -38.25 25.41
CA VAL A 37 12.74 -38.68 24.27
C VAL A 37 14.13 -38.04 24.40
N SER A 38 15.12 -38.90 24.21
CA SER A 38 16.58 -38.81 24.25
C SER A 38 17.27 -37.49 23.85
N PRO A 39 18.40 -37.13 24.49
CA PRO A 39 19.34 -36.14 23.96
C PRO A 39 20.33 -36.83 23.02
N GLY A 40 20.17 -36.63 21.72
CA GLY A 40 21.04 -37.23 20.71
C GLY A 40 21.11 -36.36 19.46
N GLY A 41 21.63 -35.14 19.61
CA GLY A 41 21.83 -34.21 18.51
C GLY A 41 23.19 -33.55 18.63
N SER A 42 24.19 -34.11 17.96
CA SER A 42 25.44 -33.39 17.66
C SER A 42 25.08 -32.10 16.90
N PRO A 43 25.49 -30.90 17.36
CA PRO A 43 25.40 -29.72 16.52
C PRO A 43 26.45 -29.86 15.41
N GLN A 44 26.03 -30.42 14.27
CA GLN A 44 26.76 -30.22 13.03
C GLN A 44 26.87 -28.72 12.79
N GLY A 45 28.08 -28.31 12.41
CA GLY A 45 28.53 -26.93 12.38
C GLY A 45 27.50 -25.99 11.78
N LEU A 46 27.18 -24.95 12.54
CA LEU A 46 26.74 -23.68 12.02
C LEU A 46 27.82 -23.19 11.04
N SER A 47 27.64 -23.53 9.77
CA SER A 47 28.28 -22.81 8.67
C SER A 47 28.02 -21.32 8.90
N PRO A 48 29.06 -20.48 8.97
CA PRO A 48 28.83 -19.04 9.08
C PRO A 48 28.19 -18.58 7.78
N GLN A 49 26.91 -18.20 7.84
CA GLN A 49 26.27 -17.43 6.77
C GLN A 49 27.02 -16.10 6.66
N ARG A 50 28.00 -16.05 5.76
CA ARG A 50 28.64 -14.83 5.24
C ARG A 50 27.75 -14.23 4.13
N PRO A 51 27.80 -12.92 3.89
CA PRO A 51 26.83 -12.01 4.47
C PRO A 51 25.78 -11.55 3.45
N SER A 52 24.54 -11.43 3.90
CA SER A 52 23.49 -10.58 3.34
C SER A 52 23.87 -9.09 3.28
N GLY A 53 25.05 -8.71 3.77
CA GLY A 53 25.55 -7.34 3.81
C GLY A 53 25.71 -6.66 2.44
N GLY A 54 25.84 -7.41 1.34
CA GLY A 54 25.86 -6.82 0.00
C GLY A 54 24.53 -6.16 -0.39
N ALA A 55 23.42 -6.85 -0.16
CA ALA A 55 22.08 -6.34 -0.45
C ALA A 55 21.73 -5.17 0.48
N THR A 56 22.02 -5.30 1.79
CA THR A 56 21.80 -4.22 2.76
C THR A 56 22.60 -2.97 2.39
N ALA A 57 23.88 -3.11 2.04
CA ALA A 57 24.71 -1.98 1.63
C ALA A 57 24.21 -1.32 0.33
N ARG A 58 23.64 -2.09 -0.61
CA ARG A 58 23.00 -1.51 -1.82
C ARG A 58 21.74 -0.73 -1.48
N VAL A 59 20.89 -1.26 -0.60
CA VAL A 59 19.70 -0.54 -0.13
C VAL A 59 20.10 0.73 0.61
N ASP A 60 21.04 0.65 1.55
CA ASP A 60 21.56 1.81 2.29
C ASP A 60 22.13 2.88 1.34
N GLY A 61 22.94 2.45 0.37
CA GLY A 61 23.51 3.34 -0.63
C GLY A 61 22.47 3.98 -1.54
N ALA A 62 21.43 3.24 -1.93
CA ALA A 62 20.34 3.75 -2.74
C ALA A 62 19.49 4.78 -1.97
N VAL A 63 19.10 4.46 -0.73
CA VAL A 63 18.34 5.37 0.16
C VAL A 63 19.11 6.68 0.35
N ALA A 64 20.36 6.60 0.80
CA ALA A 64 21.18 7.79 1.06
C ALA A 64 21.46 8.61 -0.20
N ARG A 65 21.48 7.99 -1.39
CA ARG A 65 21.61 8.69 -2.67
C ARG A 65 20.34 9.44 -3.01
N ILE A 66 19.18 8.77 -2.96
CA ILE A 66 17.89 9.36 -3.31
C ILE A 66 17.55 10.49 -2.34
N GLU A 67 17.72 10.30 -1.03
CA GLU A 67 17.49 11.36 -0.04
C GLU A 67 18.36 12.61 -0.29
N ARG A 68 19.60 12.42 -0.76
CA ARG A 68 20.48 13.54 -1.10
C ARG A 68 20.02 14.27 -2.36
N LEU A 69 19.54 13.54 -3.37
CA LEU A 69 19.01 14.14 -4.60
C LEU A 69 17.71 14.90 -4.33
N LEU A 70 16.89 14.40 -3.40
CA LEU A 70 15.67 15.06 -2.94
C LEU A 70 15.94 16.21 -1.95
N ALA A 71 17.18 16.40 -1.50
CA ALA A 71 17.53 17.45 -0.56
C ALA A 71 17.61 18.81 -1.28
N GLY A 72 16.47 19.45 -1.48
CA GLY A 72 16.35 20.76 -2.12
C GLY A 72 15.51 20.71 -3.38
N HIS A 73 15.89 21.48 -4.39
CA HIS A 73 15.21 21.44 -5.68
C HIS A 73 15.85 20.38 -6.57
N THR A 74 15.10 19.31 -6.86
CA THR A 74 15.54 18.26 -7.78
C THR A 74 15.48 18.77 -9.22
N ASP A 75 16.61 18.78 -9.91
CA ASP A 75 16.64 19.10 -11.34
C ASP A 75 16.34 17.87 -12.23
N ARG A 76 16.22 18.09 -13.54
CA ARG A 76 15.94 17.02 -14.51
C ARG A 76 16.93 15.86 -14.46
N ALA A 77 18.22 16.17 -14.31
CA ALA A 77 19.26 15.16 -14.31
C ALA A 77 19.16 14.32 -13.04
N GLU A 78 18.89 14.96 -11.91
CA GLU A 78 18.68 14.32 -10.62
C GLU A 78 17.41 13.45 -10.59
N GLU A 79 16.29 13.93 -11.13
CA GLU A 79 15.06 13.14 -11.33
C GLU A 79 15.33 11.87 -12.16
N GLY A 80 16.07 12.03 -13.27
CA GLY A 80 16.49 10.92 -14.12
C GLY A 80 17.42 9.94 -13.41
N GLU A 81 18.28 10.45 -12.52
CA GLU A 81 19.18 9.65 -11.70
C GLU A 81 18.44 8.85 -10.62
N ILE A 82 17.42 9.43 -9.98
CA ILE A 82 16.52 8.74 -9.05
C ILE A 82 15.87 7.55 -9.78
N LEU A 83 15.27 7.80 -10.95
CA LEU A 83 14.63 6.76 -11.75
C LEU A 83 15.61 5.65 -12.17
N SER A 84 16.81 6.03 -12.63
CA SER A 84 17.85 5.10 -13.01
C SER A 84 18.27 4.22 -11.84
N THR A 85 18.43 4.83 -10.66
CA THR A 85 18.78 4.13 -9.41
C THR A 85 17.73 3.08 -9.07
N LEU A 86 16.44 3.46 -9.04
CA LEU A 86 15.35 2.54 -8.72
C LEU A 86 15.23 1.39 -9.73
N ARG A 87 15.43 1.64 -11.03
CA ARG A 87 15.36 0.61 -12.08
C ARG A 87 16.44 -0.47 -11.94
N GLN A 88 17.61 -0.11 -11.40
CA GLN A 88 18.75 -1.02 -11.27
C GLN A 88 18.66 -1.93 -10.04
N LEU A 89 17.75 -1.65 -9.10
CA LEU A 89 17.54 -2.48 -7.93
C LEU A 89 16.83 -3.80 -8.30
N SER A 90 17.23 -4.88 -7.63
CA SER A 90 16.43 -6.12 -7.63
C SER A 90 15.08 -5.89 -6.96
N ASP A 91 14.14 -6.83 -7.13
CA ASP A 91 12.79 -6.72 -6.55
C ASP A 91 12.82 -6.53 -5.02
N ALA A 92 13.59 -7.36 -4.33
CA ALA A 92 13.75 -7.29 -2.87
C ALA A 92 14.44 -5.99 -2.42
N GLU A 93 15.42 -5.49 -3.17
CA GLU A 93 16.10 -4.23 -2.84
C GLU A 93 15.20 -3.02 -3.12
N LEU A 94 14.39 -3.06 -4.18
CA LEU A 94 13.41 -2.02 -4.50
C LEU A 94 12.39 -1.89 -3.37
N ASP A 95 11.75 -2.99 -2.98
CA ASP A 95 10.78 -2.98 -1.88
C ASP A 95 11.41 -2.50 -0.57
N ALA A 96 12.60 -3.00 -0.21
CA ALA A 96 13.32 -2.58 0.99
C ALA A 96 13.76 -1.11 0.95
N THR A 97 14.08 -0.57 -0.22
CA THR A 97 14.42 0.84 -0.40
C THR A 97 13.18 1.71 -0.22
N LEU A 98 12.07 1.38 -0.88
CA LEU A 98 10.82 2.11 -0.75
C LEU A 98 10.28 2.06 0.67
N ALA A 99 10.45 0.93 1.37
CA ALA A 99 10.09 0.76 2.78
C ALA A 99 10.74 1.81 3.72
N ARG A 100 11.88 2.39 3.32
CA ARG A 100 12.68 3.32 4.12
C ARG A 100 12.60 4.78 3.67
N LEU A 101 12.30 5.01 2.39
CA LEU A 101 12.16 6.35 1.85
C LEU A 101 10.88 7.04 2.34
N ASP A 102 10.94 8.37 2.43
CA ASP A 102 9.74 9.20 2.42
C ASP A 102 9.17 9.22 1.00
N LEU A 103 8.11 8.42 0.78
CA LEU A 103 7.49 8.29 -0.54
C LEU A 103 6.77 9.56 -0.98
N HIS A 104 6.33 10.39 -0.04
CA HIS A 104 5.69 11.65 -0.39
C HIS A 104 6.72 12.63 -0.96
N ALA A 105 7.86 12.81 -0.27
CA ALA A 105 8.97 13.61 -0.78
C ALA A 105 9.53 13.08 -2.12
N LEU A 106 9.55 11.75 -2.31
CA LEU A 106 9.96 11.15 -3.58
C LEU A 106 9.00 11.51 -4.73
N LEU A 107 7.68 11.50 -4.49
CA LEU A 107 6.68 11.80 -5.51
C LEU A 107 6.58 13.29 -5.80
N GLU A 108 6.76 14.14 -4.79
CA GLU A 108 6.81 15.60 -4.95
C GLU A 108 8.10 16.07 -5.63
N GLY A 109 9.23 15.40 -5.35
CA GLY A 109 10.53 15.75 -5.89
C GLY A 109 10.79 15.26 -7.32
N VAL A 110 9.81 14.63 -7.98
CA VAL A 110 9.94 14.14 -9.37
C VAL A 110 8.77 14.63 -10.21
N ASP A 111 9.07 15.41 -11.25
CA ASP A 111 8.07 16.10 -12.06
C ASP A 111 8.03 15.64 -13.53
N ASP A 112 6.87 15.82 -14.16
CA ASP A 112 6.75 15.87 -15.61
C ASP A 112 6.95 17.31 -16.09
N ARG A 113 7.52 17.50 -17.28
CA ARG A 113 7.87 18.83 -17.79
C ARG A 113 7.30 19.04 -19.18
N LEU A 114 6.79 20.25 -19.44
CA LEU A 114 6.23 20.65 -20.75
C LEU A 114 7.19 20.41 -21.92
N VAL A 115 8.50 20.54 -21.68
CA VAL A 115 9.56 20.21 -22.65
C VAL A 115 10.64 19.45 -21.92
N GLY A 116 10.62 18.11 -21.98
CA GLY A 116 11.56 17.25 -21.26
C GLY A 116 11.09 15.80 -21.18
N PRO A 117 11.83 14.94 -20.46
CA PRO A 117 11.34 13.62 -20.10
C PRO A 117 10.21 13.72 -19.05
N ASP A 118 9.22 12.87 -19.18
CA ASP A 118 8.10 12.73 -18.23
C ASP A 118 8.53 11.79 -17.09
N ASN A 119 9.37 12.31 -16.20
CA ASN A 119 10.00 11.51 -15.14
C ASN A 119 8.98 11.06 -14.08
N ARG A 120 7.98 11.87 -13.74
CA ARG A 120 6.93 11.50 -12.79
C ARG A 120 6.05 10.40 -13.36
N SER A 121 5.61 10.55 -14.60
CA SER A 121 4.87 9.51 -15.33
C SER A 121 5.67 8.22 -15.42
N ALA A 122 6.98 8.30 -15.66
CA ALA A 122 7.87 7.14 -15.69
C ALA A 122 8.07 6.49 -14.32
N LEU A 123 8.09 7.28 -13.24
CA LEU A 123 8.16 6.78 -11.86
C LEU A 123 6.91 5.99 -11.51
N LEU A 124 5.73 6.58 -11.75
CA LEU A 124 4.45 5.91 -11.50
C LEU A 124 4.35 4.62 -12.32
N ALA A 125 4.66 4.65 -13.61
CA ALA A 125 4.67 3.47 -14.47
C ALA A 125 5.61 2.36 -13.98
N LEU A 126 6.76 2.73 -13.38
CA LEU A 126 7.68 1.78 -12.80
C LEU A 126 7.04 1.08 -11.59
N LEU A 127 6.50 1.86 -10.65
CA LEU A 127 6.04 1.37 -9.35
C LEU A 127 4.66 0.69 -9.40
N THR A 128 3.74 1.18 -10.22
CA THR A 128 2.34 0.70 -10.23
C THR A 128 2.01 -0.27 -11.35
N ARG A 129 2.87 -0.39 -12.37
CA ARG A 129 2.68 -1.34 -13.48
C ARG A 129 3.84 -2.31 -13.61
N SER A 130 5.04 -1.80 -13.89
CA SER A 130 6.18 -2.62 -14.29
C SER A 130 6.71 -3.49 -13.15
N ARG A 131 6.79 -2.93 -11.93
CA ARG A 131 7.38 -3.58 -10.76
C ARG A 131 6.39 -3.70 -9.59
N LEU A 132 5.09 -3.57 -9.84
CA LEU A 132 4.07 -3.68 -8.79
C LEU A 132 4.17 -5.02 -8.04
N GLY A 133 4.40 -6.12 -8.76
CA GLY A 133 4.56 -7.45 -8.18
C GLY A 133 5.79 -7.61 -7.28
N ALA A 134 6.79 -6.74 -7.41
CA ALA A 134 7.96 -6.70 -6.54
C ALA A 134 7.67 -6.04 -5.19
N LEU A 135 6.62 -5.23 -5.10
CA LEU A 135 6.29 -4.47 -3.90
C LEU A 135 5.46 -5.31 -2.95
N SER A 136 5.83 -5.27 -1.68
CA SER A 136 5.02 -5.79 -0.58
C SER A 136 3.70 -5.01 -0.46
N VAL A 137 2.70 -5.63 0.15
CA VAL A 137 1.41 -4.97 0.43
C VAL A 137 1.61 -3.67 1.22
N SER A 138 2.53 -3.66 2.18
CA SER A 138 2.87 -2.48 2.97
C SER A 138 3.45 -1.34 2.12
N SER A 139 4.35 -1.64 1.18
CA SER A 139 4.89 -0.64 0.26
C SER A 139 3.82 -0.10 -0.69
N ARG A 140 2.90 -0.95 -1.17
CA ARG A 140 1.76 -0.52 -2.00
C ARG A 140 0.83 0.41 -1.23
N ALA A 141 0.50 0.08 0.01
CA ALA A 141 -0.33 0.93 0.87
C ALA A 141 0.34 2.30 1.10
N ARG A 142 1.63 2.31 1.47
CA ARG A 142 2.38 3.56 1.66
C ARG A 142 2.46 4.41 0.39
N LEU A 143 2.56 3.78 -0.78
CA LEU A 143 2.53 4.47 -2.07
C LEU A 143 1.17 5.14 -2.31
N ILE A 144 0.06 4.44 -2.06
CA ILE A 144 -1.29 5.02 -2.19
C ILE A 144 -1.45 6.20 -1.23
N THR A 145 -1.12 6.03 0.05
CA THR A 145 -1.20 7.14 1.02
C THR A 145 -0.35 8.34 0.61
N ALA A 146 0.83 8.12 0.04
CA ALA A 146 1.70 9.19 -0.42
C ALA A 146 1.12 9.96 -1.62
N LEU A 147 0.39 9.28 -2.52
CA LEU A 147 -0.30 9.90 -3.65
C LEU A 147 -1.48 10.76 -3.20
N GLN A 148 -2.19 10.38 -2.14
CA GLN A 148 -3.37 11.10 -1.65
C GLN A 148 -3.06 12.41 -0.92
N ARG A 149 -1.83 12.60 -0.42
CA ARG A 149 -1.49 13.71 0.49
C ARG A 149 -1.79 15.11 -0.05
N GLU A 150 -1.60 15.34 -1.35
CA GLU A 150 -1.81 16.64 -2.01
C GLU A 150 -3.05 16.66 -2.91
N GLY A 151 -3.92 15.65 -2.78
CA GLY A 151 -5.01 15.38 -3.72
C GLY A 151 -4.53 14.64 -4.96
N LEU A 152 -5.42 13.82 -5.54
CA LEU A 152 -5.06 12.99 -6.69
C LEU A 152 -5.12 13.81 -7.98
N SER A 153 -3.99 13.87 -8.70
CA SER A 153 -4.02 14.25 -10.11
C SER A 153 -4.56 13.09 -10.97
N GLU A 154 -4.93 13.34 -12.22
CA GLU A 154 -5.35 12.29 -13.17
C GLU A 154 -4.30 11.16 -13.29
N GLY A 155 -3.01 11.50 -13.20
CA GLY A 155 -1.92 10.51 -13.19
C GLY A 155 -1.90 9.65 -11.92
N ASP A 156 -2.26 10.25 -10.78
CA ASP A 156 -2.29 9.59 -9.48
C ASP A 156 -3.50 8.67 -9.35
N GLU A 157 -4.67 9.11 -9.80
CA GLU A 157 -5.86 8.26 -9.88
C GLU A 157 -5.59 7.00 -10.71
N LYS A 158 -4.96 7.15 -11.87
CA LYS A 158 -4.56 6.02 -12.71
C LYS A 158 -3.56 5.12 -12.01
N ALA A 159 -2.59 5.69 -11.28
CA ALA A 159 -1.61 4.93 -10.53
C ALA A 159 -2.26 4.12 -9.39
N VAL A 160 -3.16 4.73 -8.63
CA VAL A 160 -3.96 4.06 -7.58
C VAL A 160 -4.81 2.94 -8.18
N ARG A 161 -5.51 3.20 -9.29
CA ARG A 161 -6.28 2.20 -10.02
C ARG A 161 -5.40 1.03 -10.46
N ASP A 162 -4.24 1.30 -11.04
CA ASP A 162 -3.30 0.26 -11.49
C ASP A 162 -2.84 -0.62 -10.31
N VAL A 163 -2.60 -0.05 -9.12
CA VAL A 163 -2.26 -0.81 -7.90
C VAL A 163 -3.40 -1.74 -7.48
N PHE A 164 -4.65 -1.25 -7.44
CA PHE A 164 -5.80 -2.08 -7.08
C PHE A 164 -6.09 -3.17 -8.12
N LEU A 165 -6.04 -2.83 -9.40
CA LEU A 165 -6.30 -3.79 -10.49
C LEU A 165 -5.17 -4.82 -10.64
N GLY A 166 -3.95 -4.49 -10.24
CA GLY A 166 -2.82 -5.43 -10.23
C GLY A 166 -2.65 -6.22 -8.94
N THR A 167 -3.50 -6.00 -7.93
CA THR A 167 -3.46 -6.71 -6.64
C THR A 167 -4.69 -7.61 -6.49
N HIS A 168 -4.48 -8.87 -6.08
CA HIS A 168 -5.54 -9.88 -6.10
C HIS A 168 -5.57 -10.75 -4.83
N GLY A 169 -6.69 -11.42 -4.61
CA GLY A 169 -6.82 -12.45 -3.57
C GLY A 169 -6.54 -11.94 -2.15
N ALA A 170 -5.72 -12.70 -1.41
CA ALA A 170 -5.35 -12.37 -0.04
C ALA A 170 -4.60 -11.04 0.05
N ASP A 171 -3.74 -10.73 -0.91
CA ASP A 171 -2.99 -9.47 -0.94
C ASP A 171 -3.91 -8.26 -1.12
N LEU A 172 -4.99 -8.40 -1.90
CA LEU A 172 -5.98 -7.33 -2.05
C LEU A 172 -6.72 -7.07 -0.74
N THR A 173 -7.06 -8.14 -0.01
CA THR A 173 -7.68 -8.02 1.31
C THR A 173 -6.72 -7.35 2.29
N ALA A 174 -5.46 -7.77 2.30
CA ALA A 174 -4.43 -7.18 3.15
C ALA A 174 -4.16 -5.72 2.80
N LEU A 175 -4.16 -5.36 1.51
CA LEU A 175 -3.98 -3.98 1.04
C LEU A 175 -5.10 -3.08 1.54
N LYS A 176 -6.35 -3.52 1.42
CA LYS A 176 -7.51 -2.77 1.91
C LYS A 176 -7.38 -2.49 3.41
N ASN A 177 -7.14 -3.54 4.18
CA ASN A 177 -6.95 -3.43 5.63
C ASN A 177 -5.77 -2.53 6.00
N ALA A 178 -4.68 -2.56 5.21
CA ALA A 178 -3.50 -1.72 5.47
C ALA A 178 -3.75 -0.23 5.22
N ILE A 179 -4.59 0.11 4.23
CA ILE A 179 -5.02 1.49 3.97
C ILE A 179 -5.94 1.97 5.09
N ASP A 180 -6.94 1.16 5.47
CA ASP A 180 -7.92 1.53 6.51
C ASP A 180 -7.29 1.62 7.91
N ALA A 181 -6.23 0.86 8.18
CA ALA A 181 -5.55 0.85 9.49
C ALA A 181 -4.87 2.19 9.84
N GLY A 182 -4.66 3.09 8.87
CA GLY A 182 -4.11 4.42 9.12
C GLY A 182 -5.01 5.28 10.00
N GLY A 183 -6.33 5.07 9.95
CA GLY A 183 -7.31 5.82 10.74
C GLY A 183 -7.27 7.34 10.51
N ASP A 184 -6.70 7.76 9.38
CA ASP A 184 -6.58 9.15 8.96
C ASP A 184 -7.48 9.44 7.76
N ARG A 185 -7.41 10.67 7.25
CA ARG A 185 -8.22 11.11 6.10
C ARG A 185 -7.87 10.42 4.77
N PHE A 186 -6.96 9.44 4.77
CA PHE A 186 -6.52 8.70 3.58
C PHE A 186 -7.00 7.24 3.60
N ASP A 187 -8.06 6.93 4.36
CA ASP A 187 -8.72 5.63 4.33
C ASP A 187 -9.42 5.35 2.97
N LEU A 188 -9.90 4.11 2.79
CA LEU A 188 -10.56 3.72 1.54
C LEU A 188 -11.86 4.48 1.28
N GLU A 189 -12.59 4.87 2.33
CA GLU A 189 -13.83 5.62 2.17
C GLU A 189 -13.54 6.98 1.55
N GLN A 190 -12.55 7.69 2.09
CA GLN A 190 -12.10 8.97 1.55
C GLN A 190 -11.57 8.81 0.13
N LEU A 191 -10.76 7.78 -0.12
CA LEU A 191 -10.22 7.53 -1.46
C LEU A 191 -11.33 7.33 -2.50
N VAL A 192 -12.27 6.43 -2.24
CA VAL A 192 -13.29 6.02 -3.21
C VAL A 192 -14.36 7.09 -3.40
N PHE A 193 -14.78 7.77 -2.33
CA PHE A 193 -15.93 8.68 -2.41
C PHE A 193 -15.56 10.14 -2.66
N HIS A 194 -14.34 10.55 -2.27
CA HIS A 194 -13.94 11.96 -2.28
C HIS A 194 -12.75 12.29 -3.18
N GLU A 195 -11.88 11.32 -3.48
CA GLU A 195 -10.63 11.62 -4.20
C GLU A 195 -10.56 11.04 -5.62
N ILE A 196 -11.35 10.01 -5.96
CA ILE A 196 -11.47 9.52 -7.33
C ILE A 196 -12.62 10.26 -8.03
N ASP A 197 -12.28 11.15 -8.95
CA ASP A 197 -13.25 11.97 -9.70
C ASP A 197 -13.53 11.44 -11.13
N GLU A 198 -12.85 10.39 -11.60
CA GLU A 198 -13.15 9.75 -12.89
C GLU A 198 -14.53 9.06 -12.93
N ALA A 199 -15.43 9.55 -13.81
CA ALA A 199 -16.78 9.02 -14.01
C ALA A 199 -16.92 7.51 -14.29
N PRO A 200 -15.98 6.80 -14.96
CA PRO A 200 -16.11 5.34 -15.12
C PRO A 200 -15.68 4.53 -13.89
N VAL A 201 -15.10 5.16 -12.86
CA VAL A 201 -14.69 4.51 -11.60
C VAL A 201 -15.75 4.64 -10.51
N ARG A 202 -16.72 5.56 -10.66
CA ARG A 202 -17.83 5.78 -9.72
C ARG A 202 -19.03 4.86 -9.94
#